data_AF-A0A3B3ZME4-F1
#
_entry.id   AF-A0A3B3ZME4-F1
#
_cell.length_a   1.000
_cell.length_b   1.000
_cell.length_c   1.000
_cell.angle_alpha   90.00
_cell.angle_beta   90.00
_cell.angle_gamma   90.00
#
_symmetry.space_group_name_H-M   'P 1'
#
loop_
_entity.id
_entity.type
_entity.pdbx_description
1 polymer ?
#
loop_
_entity_poly.entity_id
_entity_poly.type
_entity_poly.pdbx_seq_one_letter_code
_entity_poly.pdbx_strand_id
1 'polypeptide(L)'
;MGLLTILKKLKQKEREMRLLMLGLDNAGKTTILKKFNGEDVSTISPTLGFNIKTLEHRGYKLNMWDVGGQKSLRSYWRNYFESTDGLVWVVDSADRLRLDDCRQELSALLLEEALALDDIKSHHWCILGCSAVTGDNLLTGVDWLLDDIAARIFTAD
;
A
#
# COMPACT_ATOMS: atom_id res chain seq x y z
N MET A 1 30.47 -12.71 -2.59
CA MET A 1 29.28 -11.81 -2.58
C MET A 1 28.26 -12.41 -3.52
N GLY A 2 27.10 -12.86 -3.02
CA GLY A 2 26.05 -13.48 -3.85
C GLY A 2 25.18 -12.44 -4.56
N LEU A 3 24.44 -12.87 -5.58
CA LEU A 3 23.51 -12.05 -6.38
C LEU A 3 22.49 -11.30 -5.51
N LEU A 4 21.92 -11.97 -4.50
CA LEU A 4 20.97 -11.39 -3.54
C LEU A 4 21.54 -10.17 -2.81
N THR A 5 22.80 -10.24 -2.36
CA THR A 5 23.51 -9.12 -1.72
C THR A 5 23.70 -7.93 -2.66
N ILE A 6 23.92 -8.18 -3.96
CA ILE A 6 24.07 -7.12 -4.96
C ILE A 6 22.73 -6.44 -5.21
N LEU A 7 21.67 -7.23 -5.39
CA LEU A 7 20.30 -6.73 -5.57
C LEU A 7 19.85 -5.90 -4.35
N LYS A 8 20.14 -6.36 -3.13
CA LYS A 8 19.86 -5.60 -1.90
C LYS A 8 20.60 -4.26 -1.91
N LYS A 9 21.91 -4.23 -2.19
CA LYS A 9 22.72 -3.00 -2.26
C LYS A 9 22.26 -2.03 -3.35
N LEU A 10 21.82 -2.53 -4.50
CA LEU A 10 21.23 -1.70 -5.56
C LEU A 10 19.94 -1.04 -5.08
N LYS A 11 19.05 -1.82 -4.45
CA LYS A 11 17.81 -1.31 -3.86
C LYS A 11 18.07 -0.27 -2.75
N GLN A 12 19.11 -0.47 -1.92
CA GLN A 12 19.57 0.54 -0.95
C GLN A 12 20.00 1.84 -1.61
N LYS A 13 20.71 1.75 -2.73
CA LYS A 13 21.19 2.93 -3.46
C LYS A 13 20.05 3.68 -4.16
N GLU A 14 19.06 2.95 -4.66
CA GLU A 14 17.95 3.51 -5.43
C GLU A 14 16.91 4.21 -4.55
N ARG A 15 16.78 3.82 -3.27
CA ARG A 15 15.78 4.38 -2.33
C ARG A 15 14.35 4.35 -2.91
N GLU A 16 14.07 3.32 -3.70
CA GLU A 16 12.77 3.08 -4.31
C GLU A 16 12.04 1.97 -3.54
N MET A 17 10.76 2.21 -3.26
CA MET A 17 9.88 1.27 -2.56
C MET A 17 8.63 1.04 -3.38
N ARG A 18 8.17 -0.22 -3.46
CA ARG A 18 6.89 -0.55 -4.08
C ARG A 18 5.81 -0.73 -3.02
N LEU A 19 4.81 0.15 -3.04
CA LEU A 19 3.68 0.10 -2.13
C LEU A 19 2.43 -0.37 -2.87
N LEU A 20 1.75 -1.38 -2.33
CA LEU A 20 0.50 -1.89 -2.86
C LEU A 20 -0.67 -1.38 -2.03
N MET A 21 -1.62 -0.67 -2.64
CA MET A 21 -2.81 -0.13 -1.97
C MET A 21 -4.05 -0.95 -2.36
N LEU A 22 -4.65 -1.57 -1.35
CA LEU A 22 -5.81 -2.45 -1.47
C LEU A 22 -6.89 -2.10 -0.45
N GLY A 23 -8.05 -2.73 -0.60
CA GLY A 23 -9.25 -2.45 0.19
C GLY A 23 -10.51 -2.50 -0.70
N LEU A 24 -11.68 -2.46 -0.08
CA LEU A 24 -12.95 -2.56 -0.80
C LEU A 24 -13.15 -1.39 -1.78
N ASP A 25 -14.03 -1.56 -2.76
CA ASP A 25 -14.52 -0.45 -3.56
C ASP A 25 -15.14 0.66 -2.67
N ASN A 26 -15.02 1.90 -3.16
CA ASN A 26 -15.43 3.11 -2.44
C ASN A 26 -14.64 3.44 -1.15
N ALA A 27 -13.63 2.65 -0.76
CA ALA A 27 -12.84 2.92 0.46
C ALA A 27 -12.00 4.21 0.42
N GLY A 28 -11.82 4.83 -0.76
CA GLY A 28 -11.04 6.07 -0.93
C GLY A 28 -9.59 5.89 -1.39
N LYS A 29 -9.20 4.71 -1.88
CA LYS A 29 -7.85 4.40 -2.37
C LYS A 29 -7.32 5.39 -3.41
N THR A 30 -8.04 5.53 -4.52
CA THR A 30 -7.70 6.48 -5.59
C THR A 30 -7.72 7.93 -5.11
N THR A 31 -8.60 8.27 -4.15
CA THR A 31 -8.64 9.60 -3.51
C THR A 31 -7.35 9.89 -2.75
N ILE A 32 -6.87 8.94 -1.95
CA ILE A 32 -5.59 9.05 -1.23
C ILE A 32 -4.45 9.27 -2.23
N LEU A 33 -4.38 8.44 -3.28
CA LEU A 33 -3.34 8.54 -4.29
C LEU A 33 -3.34 9.91 -4.98
N LYS A 34 -4.50 10.36 -5.44
CA LYS A 34 -4.65 11.69 -6.05
C LYS A 34 -4.29 12.82 -5.11
N LYS A 35 -4.70 12.72 -3.84
CA LYS A 35 -4.42 13.73 -2.81
C LYS A 35 -2.92 13.89 -2.58
N PHE A 36 -2.16 12.79 -2.51
CA PHE A 36 -0.69 12.85 -2.41
C PHE A 36 -0.03 13.54 -3.62
N ASN A 37 -0.61 13.39 -4.80
CA ASN A 37 -0.10 13.99 -6.03
C ASN A 37 -0.60 15.42 -6.26
N GLY A 38 -1.36 16.00 -5.32
CA GLY A 38 -1.95 17.33 -5.48
C GLY A 38 -2.99 17.41 -6.60
N GLU A 39 -3.57 16.27 -6.99
CA GLU A 39 -4.57 16.18 -8.05
C GLU A 39 -5.98 16.50 -7.52
N ASP A 40 -6.89 16.89 -8.42
CA ASP A 40 -8.29 17.11 -8.06
C ASP A 40 -8.97 15.80 -7.63
N VAL A 41 -9.63 15.89 -6.47
CA VAL A 41 -10.35 14.79 -5.82
C VAL A 41 -11.87 14.99 -5.84
N SER A 42 -12.37 16.04 -6.50
CA SER A 42 -13.81 16.33 -6.58
C SER A 42 -14.59 15.24 -7.30
N THR A 43 -13.99 14.65 -8.34
CA THR A 43 -14.61 13.65 -9.20
C THR A 43 -13.70 12.44 -9.32
N ILE A 44 -14.15 11.31 -8.78
CA ILE A 44 -13.42 10.04 -8.81
C ILE A 44 -14.37 8.94 -9.26
N SER A 45 -14.00 8.27 -10.35
CA SER A 45 -14.72 7.10 -10.86
C SER A 45 -14.15 5.82 -10.25
N PRO A 46 -14.93 4.74 -10.14
CA PRO A 46 -14.42 3.44 -9.73
C PRO A 46 -13.27 2.96 -10.64
N THR A 47 -12.19 2.50 -10.03
CA THR A 47 -11.03 1.95 -10.76
C THR A 47 -11.35 0.55 -11.26
N LEU A 48 -11.31 0.35 -12.59
CA LEU A 48 -11.58 -0.93 -13.26
C LEU A 48 -10.33 -1.83 -13.36
N GLY A 49 -9.14 -1.28 -13.10
CA GLY A 49 -7.87 -2.00 -13.16
C GLY A 49 -6.94 -1.51 -12.06
N PHE A 50 -5.91 -0.76 -12.42
CA PHE A 50 -4.97 -0.18 -11.47
C PHE A 50 -4.44 1.17 -11.95
N ASN A 51 -3.95 1.98 -11.02
CA ASN A 51 -3.19 3.19 -11.26
C ASN A 51 -1.80 3.06 -10.63
N ILE A 52 -0.78 3.62 -11.27
CA ILE A 52 0.56 3.74 -10.69
C ILE A 52 0.93 5.21 -10.64
N LYS A 53 1.34 5.67 -9.46
CA LYS A 53 1.97 6.98 -9.28
C LYS A 53 3.17 6.84 -8.37
N THR A 54 4.17 7.67 -8.63
CA THR A 54 5.36 7.76 -7.79
C THR A 54 5.24 8.99 -6.91
N LEU A 55 5.22 8.79 -5.59
CA LEU A 55 5.31 9.84 -4.60
C LEU A 55 6.77 9.99 -4.18
N GLU A 56 7.35 11.18 -4.38
CA GLU A 56 8.65 11.52 -3.84
C GLU A 56 8.50 12.09 -2.42
N HIS A 57 9.06 11.42 -1.42
CA HIS A 57 8.96 11.84 -0.03
C HIS A 57 10.23 11.49 0.73
N ARG A 58 10.80 12.45 1.49
CA ARG A 58 12.03 12.27 2.30
C ARG A 58 13.20 11.62 1.53
N GLY A 59 13.33 11.94 0.23
CA GLY A 59 14.37 11.40 -0.65
C GLY A 59 14.17 9.92 -1.04
N TYR A 60 12.98 9.36 -0.81
CA TYR A 60 12.55 8.07 -1.33
C TYR A 60 11.56 8.25 -2.47
N LYS A 61 11.55 7.31 -3.41
CA LYS A 61 10.50 7.20 -4.41
C LYS A 61 9.56 6.06 -4.05
N LEU A 62 8.32 6.41 -3.73
CA LEU A 62 7.29 5.47 -3.34
C LEU A 62 6.41 5.18 -4.56
N ASN A 63 6.64 4.04 -5.19
CA ASN A 63 5.85 3.58 -6.33
C ASN A 63 4.56 2.96 -5.82
N MET A 64 3.48 3.74 -5.81
CA MET A 64 2.18 3.38 -5.26
C MET A 64 1.29 2.75 -6.33
N TRP A 65 0.85 1.53 -6.08
CA TRP A 65 -0.07 0.76 -6.91
C TRP A 65 -1.48 0.79 -6.30
N ASP A 66 -2.38 1.61 -6.85
CA ASP A 66 -3.80 1.66 -6.48
C ASP A 66 -4.57 0.67 -7.34
N VAL A 67 -5.17 -0.37 -6.75
CA VAL A 67 -5.89 -1.41 -7.48
C VAL A 67 -7.39 -1.33 -7.20
N GLY A 68 -8.20 -1.58 -8.22
CA GLY A 68 -9.67 -1.62 -8.13
C GLY A 68 -10.16 -2.59 -7.04
N GLY A 69 -11.12 -2.13 -6.24
CA GLY A 69 -11.66 -2.89 -5.10
C GLY A 69 -13.02 -3.55 -5.34
N GLN A 70 -13.59 -3.38 -6.54
CA GLN A 70 -14.90 -3.96 -6.87
C GLN A 70 -14.85 -5.46 -6.71
N LYS A 71 -15.90 -6.06 -6.16
CA LYS A 71 -15.95 -7.50 -5.87
C LYS A 71 -15.57 -8.40 -7.06
N SER A 72 -15.98 -8.03 -8.28
CA SER A 72 -15.64 -8.74 -9.51
C SER A 72 -14.15 -8.67 -9.89
N LEU A 73 -13.40 -7.71 -9.34
CA LEU A 73 -11.99 -7.47 -9.64
C LEU A 73 -11.03 -8.04 -8.58
N ARG A 74 -11.53 -8.38 -7.37
CA ARG A 74 -10.68 -8.81 -6.23
C ARG A 74 -9.88 -10.08 -6.52
N SER A 75 -10.40 -10.97 -7.39
CA SER A 75 -9.71 -12.20 -7.82
C SER A 75 -8.40 -11.94 -8.59
N TYR A 76 -8.20 -10.71 -9.08
CA TYR A 76 -6.98 -10.28 -9.77
C TYR A 76 -5.97 -9.59 -8.86
N TRP A 77 -6.27 -9.33 -7.58
CA TRP A 77 -5.33 -8.65 -6.66
C TRP A 77 -3.98 -9.37 -6.55
N ARG A 78 -4.02 -10.71 -6.53
CA ARG A 78 -2.83 -11.57 -6.50
C ARG A 78 -1.83 -11.33 -7.64
N ASN A 79 -2.28 -10.79 -8.77
CA ASN A 79 -1.39 -10.42 -9.87
C ASN A 79 -0.46 -9.25 -9.55
N TYR A 80 -0.68 -8.57 -8.42
CA TYR A 80 0.08 -7.39 -7.99
C TYR A 80 0.91 -7.62 -6.71
N PHE A 81 0.92 -8.83 -6.15
CA PHE A 81 1.55 -9.13 -4.86
C PHE A 81 3.08 -9.18 -4.94
N GLU A 82 3.61 -9.69 -6.05
CA GLU A 82 5.06 -9.84 -6.21
C GLU A 82 5.80 -8.50 -6.05
N SER A 83 6.97 -8.56 -5.41
CA SER A 83 7.85 -7.41 -5.18
C SER A 83 7.21 -6.26 -4.37
N THR A 84 6.22 -6.54 -3.53
CA THR A 84 5.63 -5.54 -2.62
C THR A 84 6.53 -5.31 -1.40
N ASP A 85 6.93 -4.06 -1.15
CA ASP A 85 7.69 -3.68 0.04
C ASP A 85 6.78 -3.31 1.22
N GLY A 86 5.58 -2.81 0.93
CA GLY A 86 4.59 -2.47 1.94
C GLY A 86 3.16 -2.51 1.40
N LEU A 87 2.24 -2.92 2.26
CA LEU A 87 0.81 -2.96 1.97
C LEU A 87 0.11 -1.80 2.67
N VAL A 88 -0.75 -1.08 1.94
CA VAL A 88 -1.68 -0.09 2.48
C VAL A 88 -3.10 -0.64 2.33
N TRP A 89 -3.72 -1.00 3.45
CA TRP A 89 -5.12 -1.45 3.47
C TRP A 89 -6.05 -0.28 3.83
N VAL A 90 -6.90 0.13 2.90
CA VAL A 90 -7.79 1.29 3.07
C VAL A 90 -9.19 0.82 3.46
N VAL A 91 -9.73 1.42 4.51
CA VAL A 91 -11.05 1.10 5.09
C VAL A 91 -11.91 2.36 5.12
N ASP A 92 -13.13 2.26 4.60
CA ASP A 92 -14.15 3.29 4.83
C ASP A 92 -14.70 3.11 6.26
N SER A 93 -14.29 4.00 7.16
CA SER A 93 -14.73 3.99 8.57
C SER A 93 -16.23 4.27 8.76
N ALA A 94 -16.90 4.87 7.77
CA ALA A 94 -18.33 5.13 7.82
C ALA A 94 -19.16 3.93 7.32
N ASP A 95 -18.57 3.02 6.53
CA ASP A 95 -19.24 1.88 5.94
C ASP A 95 -19.32 0.67 6.88
N ARG A 96 -20.12 0.82 7.93
CA ARG A 96 -20.32 -0.21 8.96
C ARG A 96 -20.89 -1.52 8.42
N LEU A 97 -21.66 -1.46 7.33
CA LEU A 97 -22.32 -2.63 6.75
C LEU A 97 -21.33 -3.58 6.07
N ARG A 98 -20.22 -3.05 5.54
CA ARG A 98 -19.20 -3.84 4.84
C ARG A 98 -17.94 -4.10 5.67
N LEU A 99 -17.93 -3.77 6.97
CA LEU A 99 -16.77 -4.05 7.83
C LEU A 99 -16.44 -5.53 7.91
N ASP A 100 -17.44 -6.42 7.91
CA ASP A 100 -17.16 -7.86 7.93
C ASP A 100 -16.58 -8.36 6.59
N ASP A 101 -17.09 -7.88 5.45
CA ASP A 101 -16.47 -8.13 4.11
C ASP A 101 -15.02 -7.63 4.10
N CYS A 102 -14.78 -6.42 4.60
CA CYS A 102 -13.43 -5.84 4.70
C CYS A 102 -12.50 -6.69 5.56
N ARG A 103 -12.97 -7.15 6.73
CA ARG A 103 -12.21 -8.02 7.63
C ARG A 103 -11.88 -9.36 6.98
N GLN A 104 -12.84 -9.98 6.30
CA GLN A 104 -12.66 -11.26 5.61
C GLN A 104 -11.61 -11.14 4.51
N GLU A 105 -11.69 -10.09 3.68
CA GLU A 105 -10.74 -9.86 2.58
C GLU A 105 -9.32 -9.57 3.10
N LEU A 106 -9.17 -8.75 4.15
CA LEU A 106 -7.86 -8.53 4.78
C LEU A 106 -7.30 -9.84 5.36
N SER A 107 -8.14 -10.62 6.03
CA SER A 107 -7.73 -11.89 6.65
C SER A 107 -7.28 -12.90 5.58
N ALA A 108 -8.00 -13.00 4.47
CA ALA A 108 -7.61 -13.84 3.34
C ALA A 108 -6.28 -13.38 2.73
N LEU A 109 -6.12 -12.07 2.53
CA LEU A 109 -4.92 -11.48 1.97
C LEU A 109 -3.67 -11.73 2.84
N LEU A 110 -3.80 -11.67 4.16
CA LEU A 110 -2.68 -11.91 5.08
C LEU A 110 -2.19 -13.38 5.07
N LEU A 111 -2.98 -14.31 4.53
CA LEU A 111 -2.60 -15.72 4.36
C LEU A 111 -1.93 -16.01 3.00
N GLU A 112 -1.79 -15.01 2.14
CA GLU A 112 -1.22 -15.19 0.80
C GLU A 112 0.31 -15.23 0.86
N GLU A 113 0.88 -16.43 0.63
CA GLU A 113 2.33 -16.66 0.58
C GLU A 113 3.04 -15.75 -0.44
N ALA A 114 2.36 -15.36 -1.52
CA ALA A 114 2.91 -14.52 -2.58
C ALA A 114 3.22 -13.08 -2.14
N LEU A 115 2.65 -12.62 -1.02
CA LEU A 115 3.07 -11.35 -0.39
C LEU A 115 4.34 -11.52 0.47
N ALA A 116 4.85 -12.76 0.61
CA ALA A 116 5.99 -13.14 1.46
C ALA A 116 5.89 -12.58 2.89
N LEU A 117 4.65 -12.46 3.39
CA LEU A 117 4.39 -11.91 4.71
C LEU A 117 4.96 -12.78 5.84
N ASP A 118 5.19 -14.06 5.57
CA ASP A 118 5.82 -14.99 6.52
C ASP A 118 7.32 -14.73 6.74
N ASP A 119 8.00 -14.10 5.77
CA ASP A 119 9.37 -13.60 5.96
C ASP A 119 9.40 -12.36 6.88
N ILE A 120 8.23 -11.73 7.08
CA ILE A 120 8.00 -10.65 8.04
C ILE A 120 7.55 -11.28 9.36
N LYS A 121 8.52 -11.81 10.13
CA LYS A 121 8.32 -12.59 11.38
C LYS A 121 7.52 -11.88 12.50
N SER A 122 7.21 -10.60 12.33
CA SER A 122 6.15 -9.90 13.02
C SER A 122 5.61 -8.86 12.04
N HIS A 123 4.40 -9.03 11.52
CA HIS A 123 3.78 -7.98 10.72
C HIS A 123 3.73 -6.71 11.57
N HIS A 124 4.62 -5.75 11.33
CA HIS A 124 4.40 -4.44 11.93
C HIS A 124 3.27 -3.84 11.12
N TRP A 125 2.22 -3.50 11.83
CA TRP A 125 1.06 -2.83 11.28
C TRP A 125 0.76 -1.65 12.20
N CYS A 126 0.18 -0.61 11.63
CA CYS A 126 -0.47 0.43 12.38
C CYS A 126 -1.84 0.69 11.77
N ILE A 127 -2.75 1.23 12.58
CA ILE A 127 -4.01 1.76 12.11
C ILE A 127 -3.95 3.26 12.34
N LEU A 128 -4.23 4.03 11.30
CA LEU A 128 -4.24 5.48 11.35
C LEU A 128 -5.56 6.00 10.80
N GLY A 129 -6.28 6.78 11.62
CA GLY A 129 -7.41 7.55 11.15
C GLY A 129 -6.96 8.70 10.25
N CYS A 130 -7.53 8.80 9.06
CA CYS A 130 -7.20 9.85 8.10
C CYS A 130 -8.45 10.31 7.33
N SER A 131 -8.30 11.40 6.59
CA SER A 131 -9.32 11.87 5.66
C SER A 131 -8.69 12.08 4.28
N ALA A 132 -8.96 11.16 3.35
CA ALA A 132 -8.44 11.24 1.98
C ALA A 132 -8.81 12.55 1.27
N VAL A 133 -10.00 13.09 1.56
CA VAL A 133 -10.53 14.32 0.95
C VAL A 133 -9.76 15.55 1.43
N THR A 134 -9.56 15.67 2.74
CA THR A 134 -8.87 16.84 3.32
C THR A 134 -7.35 16.69 3.23
N GLY A 135 -6.84 15.46 3.24
CA GLY A 135 -5.42 15.12 3.34
C GLY A 135 -4.95 14.88 4.78
N ASP A 136 -5.84 15.03 5.76
CA ASP A 136 -5.49 14.91 7.17
C ASP A 136 -4.91 13.53 7.51
N ASN A 137 -3.80 13.52 8.25
CA ASN A 137 -2.99 12.35 8.64
C ASN A 137 -2.44 11.45 7.53
N LEU A 138 -2.62 11.76 6.24
CA LEU A 138 -2.11 10.89 5.17
C LEU A 138 -0.58 10.76 5.19
N LEU A 139 0.13 11.88 5.34
CA LEU A 139 1.61 11.88 5.39
C LEU A 139 2.14 11.17 6.64
N THR A 140 1.46 11.30 7.79
CA THR A 140 1.82 10.58 9.01
C THR A 140 1.82 9.05 8.81
N GLY A 141 0.85 8.52 8.06
CA GLY A 141 0.79 7.10 7.73
C GLY A 141 1.93 6.68 6.79
N VAL A 142 2.25 7.52 5.81
CA VAL A 142 3.39 7.28 4.90
C VAL A 142 4.72 7.33 5.63
N ASP A 143 4.90 8.27 6.56
CA ASP A 143 6.12 8.38 7.36
C ASP A 143 6.37 7.12 8.19
N TRP A 144 5.34 6.63 8.89
CA TRP A 144 5.44 5.38 9.64
C TRP A 144 5.80 4.19 8.74
N LEU A 145 5.12 4.07 7.59
CA LEU A 145 5.35 2.97 6.65
C LEU A 145 6.77 3.01 6.07
N LEU A 146 7.24 4.21 5.70
CA LEU A 146 8.58 4.44 5.20
C LEU A 146 9.64 4.09 6.24
N ASP A 147 9.47 4.54 7.48
CA ASP A 147 10.41 4.27 8.57
C ASP A 147 10.48 2.76 8.87
N ASP A 148 9.34 2.07 8.89
CA ASP A 148 9.27 0.61 9.10
C ASP A 148 9.95 -0.19 7.97
N ILE A 149 9.62 0.13 6.71
CA ILE A 149 10.23 -0.52 5.54
C ILE A 149 11.73 -0.22 5.50
N ALA A 150 12.13 1.03 5.77
CA ALA A 150 13.52 1.43 5.76
C ALA A 150 14.34 0.68 6.82
N ALA A 151 13.79 0.49 8.02
CA ALA A 151 14.44 -0.27 9.08
C ALA A 151 14.64 -1.77 8.71
N ARG A 152 13.77 -2.34 7.88
CA ARG A 152 13.90 -3.74 7.44
C ARG A 152 14.88 -3.90 6.28
N ILE A 153 14.78 -3.03 5.27
CA ILE A 153 15.56 -3.15 4.03
C ILE A 153 16.97 -2.58 4.20
N PHE A 154 17.12 -1.47 4.93
CA PHE A 154 18.34 -0.68 4.95
C PHE A 154 19.25 -0.87 6.17
N THR A 155 18.72 -1.32 7.30
CA THR A 155 19.51 -1.51 8.54
C THR A 155 19.76 -2.97 8.94
N ALA A 156 19.27 -3.95 8.18
CA ALA A 156 19.65 -5.35 8.37
C ALA A 156 21.03 -5.62 7.72
N ASP A 157 22.10 -5.45 8.48
CA ASP A 157 23.44 -5.98 8.20
C ASP A 157 23.49 -7.51 8.43
#